data_AF-A0A971H9J2-F1
#
_entry.id   AF-A0A971H9J2-F1
#
_cell.length_a   1.000
_cell.length_b   1.000
_cell.length_c   1.000
_cell.angle_alpha   90.00
_cell.angle_beta   90.00
_cell.angle_gamma   90.00
#
_symmetry.space_group_name_H-M   'P 1'
#
loop_
_entity.id
_entity.type
_entity.pdbx_description
1 polymer ?
#
loop_
_entity_poly.entity_id
_entity_poly.type
_entity_poly.pdbx_seq_one_letter_code
_entity_poly.pdbx_strand_id
1 'polypeptide(L)'
;MKKTKFLSLLLAAILLFSLVLPVAAARDFSDSETKAAALKSLGLFQGVSDSDFALERTPTRTEALVMFIRLMGKEADALVGYYRHPFND
;
A
#
# COMPACT_ATOMS: atom_id res chain seq x y z
N MET A 1 -0.47 -52.92 19.31
CA MET A 1 -1.57 -52.07 18.78
C MET A 1 -1.75 -50.71 19.47
N LYS A 2 -1.24 -50.45 20.69
CA LYS A 2 -1.44 -49.15 21.38
C LYS A 2 -0.48 -48.04 20.91
N LYS A 3 0.75 -48.38 20.53
CA LYS A 3 1.80 -47.41 20.13
C LYS A 3 1.53 -46.74 18.76
N THR A 4 1.01 -47.48 17.78
CA THR A 4 0.65 -46.94 16.45
C THR A 4 -0.58 -46.03 16.50
N LYS A 5 -1.55 -46.34 17.37
CA LYS A 5 -2.70 -45.48 17.65
C LYS A 5 -2.30 -44.18 18.33
N PHE A 6 -1.34 -44.25 19.28
CA PHE A 6 -0.80 -43.07 19.95
C PHE A 6 -0.03 -42.16 18.98
N LEU A 7 0.76 -42.75 18.08
CA LEU A 7 1.49 -42.01 17.05
C LEU A 7 0.55 -41.32 16.05
N SER A 8 -0.53 -42.00 15.65
CA SER A 8 -1.55 -41.41 14.78
C SER A 8 -2.28 -40.24 15.45
N LEU A 9 -2.55 -40.35 16.75
CA LEU A 9 -3.24 -39.31 17.52
C LEU A 9 -2.35 -38.07 17.74
N LEU A 10 -1.05 -38.29 17.96
CA LEU A 10 -0.05 -37.23 18.01
C LEU A 10 0.06 -36.50 16.67
N LEU A 11 0.11 -37.24 15.55
CA LEU A 11 0.19 -36.65 14.22
C LEU A 11 -1.06 -35.81 13.90
N ALA A 12 -2.25 -36.32 14.24
CA ALA A 12 -3.51 -35.59 14.07
C ALA A 12 -3.55 -34.29 14.91
N ALA A 13 -3.02 -34.31 16.15
CA ALA A 13 -2.94 -33.12 16.98
C ALA A 13 -2.01 -32.05 16.40
N ILE A 14 -0.85 -32.44 15.85
CA ILE A 14 0.08 -31.53 15.17
C ILE A 14 -0.56 -30.91 13.93
N LEU A 15 -1.31 -31.71 13.16
CA LEU A 15 -2.01 -31.25 11.96
C LEU A 15 -3.14 -30.27 12.30
N LEU A 16 -3.91 -30.54 13.36
CA LEU A 16 -4.94 -29.62 13.85
C LEU A 16 -4.32 -28.31 14.41
N PHE A 17 -3.16 -28.39 15.05
CA PHE A 17 -2.46 -27.21 15.56
C PHE A 17 -1.86 -26.36 14.42
N SER A 18 -1.46 -27.00 13.31
CA SER A 18 -0.96 -26.29 12.11
C SER A 18 -2.05 -25.49 11.38
N LEU A 19 -3.33 -25.82 11.58
CA LEU A 19 -4.47 -25.12 10.98
C LEU A 19 -4.82 -23.80 11.71
N VAL A 20 -4.22 -23.55 12.88
CA VAL A 20 -4.48 -22.36 13.70
C VAL A 20 -3.55 -21.19 13.33
N LEU A 21 -2.56 -21.40 12.46
CA LEU A 21 -1.78 -20.29 11.93
C LEU A 21 -2.63 -19.53 10.92
N PRO A 22 -2.97 -18.24 11.17
CA PRO A 22 -3.48 -17.41 10.11
C PRO A 22 -2.36 -17.31 9.08
N VAL A 23 -2.55 -17.92 7.91
CA VAL A 23 -1.73 -17.61 6.74
C VAL A 23 -2.09 -16.18 6.37
N ALA A 24 -1.45 -15.22 7.04
CA ALA A 24 -1.46 -13.83 6.67
C ALA A 24 -0.63 -13.67 5.39
N ALA A 25 -1.12 -14.24 4.28
CA ALA A 25 -0.97 -13.64 2.98
C ALA A 25 -1.99 -12.48 2.85
N ALA A 26 -2.15 -11.71 3.93
CA ALA A 26 -2.81 -10.43 3.89
C ALA A 26 -1.92 -9.58 2.99
N ARG A 27 -2.47 -9.12 1.87
CA ARG A 27 -1.83 -8.11 1.03
C ARG A 27 -1.33 -7.01 1.97
N ASP A 28 -0.04 -6.68 1.87
CA ASP A 28 0.65 -5.78 2.80
C ASP A 28 0.21 -4.33 2.54
N PHE A 29 -1.07 -4.03 2.79
CA PHE A 29 -1.63 -2.68 2.72
C PHE A 29 -0.88 -1.76 3.68
N SER A 30 -0.39 -2.30 4.79
CA SER A 30 0.51 -1.60 5.72
C SER A 30 1.77 -1.09 5.04
N ASP A 31 2.40 -1.86 4.14
CA ASP A 31 3.61 -1.41 3.44
C ASP A 31 3.32 -0.26 2.47
N SER A 32 2.18 -0.29 1.76
CA SER A 32 1.80 0.79 0.84
C SER A 32 1.40 2.07 1.57
N GLU A 33 0.62 1.97 2.64
CA GLU A 33 0.27 3.07 3.54
C GLU A 33 1.52 3.68 4.20
N THR A 34 2.43 2.84 4.70
CA THR A 34 3.68 3.29 5.31
C THR A 34 4.57 4.03 4.30
N LYS A 35 4.68 3.51 3.06
CA LYS A 35 5.40 4.20 1.98
C LYS A 35 4.73 5.52 1.60
N ALA A 36 3.41 5.56 1.49
CA ALA A 36 2.66 6.77 1.21
C ALA A 36 2.89 7.84 2.28
N ALA A 37 2.82 7.46 3.56
CA ALA A 37 3.13 8.34 4.68
C ALA A 37 4.57 8.86 4.65
N ALA A 38 5.54 8.01 4.30
CA ALA A 38 6.93 8.44 4.13
C ALA A 38 7.11 9.43 2.96
N LEU A 39 6.43 9.21 1.84
CA LEU A 39 6.45 10.16 0.72
C LEU A 39 5.74 11.48 1.07
N LYS A 40 4.69 11.44 1.90
CA LYS A 40 4.01 12.63 2.42
C LYS A 40 4.89 13.46 3.33
N SER A 41 5.67 12.83 4.21
CA SER A 41 6.61 13.56 5.06
C SER A 41 7.72 14.24 4.26
N LEU A 42 8.05 13.70 3.08
CA LEU A 42 8.95 14.32 2.10
C LEU A 42 8.26 15.36 1.20
N GLY A 43 6.95 15.54 1.31
CA GLY A 43 6.15 16.42 0.45
C GLY A 43 5.94 15.92 -0.98
N LEU A 44 6.31 14.67 -1.30
CA LEU A 44 6.25 14.11 -2.65
C LEU A 44 4.87 13.56 -3.02
N PHE A 45 4.10 13.11 -2.04
CA PHE A 45 2.76 12.53 -2.22
C PHE A 45 1.83 12.97 -1.10
N GLN A 46 0.68 13.56 -1.41
CA GLN A 46 -0.18 14.18 -0.38
C GLN A 46 -1.45 13.37 -0.03
N GLY A 47 -1.86 12.45 -0.90
CA GLY A 47 -3.18 11.79 -0.82
C GLY A 47 -4.32 12.66 -1.34
N VAL A 48 -5.55 12.18 -1.13
CA VAL A 48 -6.79 12.91 -1.45
C VAL A 48 -7.30 13.74 -0.26
N SER A 49 -6.84 13.41 0.95
CA SER A 49 -7.06 14.18 2.16
C SER A 49 -5.91 13.98 3.14
N ASP A 50 -5.99 14.58 4.33
CA ASP A 50 -4.92 14.43 5.31
C ASP A 50 -4.75 13.01 5.85
N SER A 51 -5.85 12.26 5.92
CA SER A 51 -5.92 10.91 6.47
C SER A 51 -6.21 9.82 5.42
N ASP A 52 -6.34 10.19 4.14
CA ASP A 52 -6.68 9.24 3.07
C ASP A 52 -5.79 9.46 1.84
N PHE A 53 -5.06 8.41 1.47
CA PHE A 53 -4.19 8.39 0.30
C PHE A 53 -4.88 7.87 -0.97
N ALA A 54 -6.06 7.27 -0.87
CA ALA A 54 -6.80 6.65 -1.97
C ALA A 54 -5.95 5.67 -2.83
N LEU A 55 -5.14 4.82 -2.18
CA LEU A 55 -4.16 3.94 -2.85
C LEU A 55 -4.80 2.91 -3.82
N GLU A 56 -6.07 2.57 -3.62
CA GLU A 56 -6.81 1.62 -4.47
C GLU A 56 -7.44 2.30 -5.70
N ARG A 57 -7.40 3.63 -5.79
CA ARG A 57 -7.95 4.38 -6.92
C ARG A 57 -6.86 4.64 -7.96
N THR A 58 -7.21 4.54 -9.24
CA THR A 58 -6.33 5.01 -10.33
C THR A 58 -6.15 6.54 -10.25
N PRO A 59 -4.92 7.06 -10.19
CA PRO A 59 -4.68 8.51 -10.20
C PRO A 59 -5.01 9.12 -11.58
N THR A 60 -5.41 10.38 -11.58
CA THR A 60 -5.59 11.15 -12.82
C THR A 60 -4.25 11.51 -13.45
N ARG A 61 -4.25 11.92 -14.72
CA ARG A 61 -3.04 12.40 -15.41
C ARG A 61 -2.45 13.61 -14.70
N THR A 62 -3.31 14.53 -14.25
CA THR A 62 -2.90 15.73 -13.52
C THR A 62 -2.27 15.39 -12.17
N GLU A 63 -2.86 14.46 -11.41
CA GLU A 63 -2.29 14.00 -10.14
C GLU A 63 -0.88 13.38 -10.33
N ALA A 64 -0.71 12.56 -11.37
CA ALA A 64 0.59 12.00 -11.72
C ALA A 64 1.63 13.07 -12.09
N LEU A 65 1.23 14.08 -12.87
CA LEU A 65 2.11 15.20 -13.22
C LEU A 65 2.49 16.05 -12.00
N VAL A 66 1.56 16.29 -11.09
CA VAL A 66 1.84 17.02 -9.84
C VAL A 66 2.87 16.27 -9.00
N MET A 67 2.74 14.94 -8.86
CA MET A 67 3.75 14.12 -8.19
C MET A 67 5.12 14.23 -8.87
N PHE A 68 5.14 14.21 -10.21
CA PHE A 68 6.39 14.35 -10.98
C PHE A 68 7.04 15.73 -10.80
N ILE A 69 6.25 16.81 -10.80
CA ILE A 69 6.73 18.18 -10.56
C ILE A 69 7.36 18.32 -9.17
N ARG A 70 6.72 17.73 -8.14
CA ARG A 70 7.27 17.69 -6.76
C ARG A 70 8.58 16.94 -6.71
N LEU A 71 8.66 15.78 -7.36
CA LEU A 71 9.89 15.00 -7.47
C LEU A 71 11.05 15.81 -8.11
N MET A 72 10.73 16.67 -9.07
CA MET A 72 11.70 17.58 -9.69
C MET A 72 12.05 18.82 -8.85
N GLY A 73 11.39 19.02 -7.70
CA GLY A 73 11.55 20.23 -6.89
C GLY A 73 11.01 21.50 -7.57
N LYS A 74 10.04 21.35 -8.49
CA LYS A 74 9.50 22.44 -9.33
C LYS A 74 8.10 22.90 -8.93
N GLU A 75 7.61 22.49 -7.76
CA GLU A 75 6.26 22.83 -7.30
C GLU A 75 6.06 24.35 -7.15
N ALA A 76 7.02 25.09 -6.61
CA ALA A 76 6.91 26.54 -6.44
C ALA A 76 6.76 27.27 -7.79
N ASP A 77 7.57 26.91 -8.78
CA ASP A 77 7.50 27.45 -10.14
C ASP A 77 6.14 27.10 -10.79
N ALA A 78 5.66 25.87 -10.59
CA ALA A 78 4.39 25.40 -11.13
C ALA A 78 3.17 26.12 -10.53
N LEU A 79 3.22 26.49 -9.24
CA LEU A 79 2.12 27.19 -8.55
C LEU A 79 1.96 28.65 -9.01
N VAL A 80 3.03 29.31 -9.44
CA VAL A 80 2.99 30.70 -9.90
C VAL A 80 2.82 30.83 -11.42
N GLY A 81 3.10 29.76 -12.16
CA GLY A 81 3.02 29.76 -13.62
C GLY A 81 1.61 29.53 -14.17
N TYR A 82 1.34 30.12 -15.34
CA TYR A 82 0.13 29.86 -16.12
C TYR A 82 0.48 28.94 -17.29
N TYR A 83 0.00 27.69 -17.25
CA TYR A 83 0.26 26.68 -18.27
C TYR A 83 -1.05 26.21 -18.88
N ARG A 84 -1.14 26.20 -20.22
CA ARG A 84 -2.29 25.63 -20.94
C ARG A 84 -1.98 24.19 -21.32
N HIS A 85 -2.94 23.29 -21.12
CA HIS A 85 -2.85 21.90 -21.58
C HIS A 85 -4.12 21.51 -22.36
N PRO A 86 -4.03 20.51 -23.26
CA PRO A 86 -5.17 20.05 -24.06
C PRO A 86 -6.03 18.97 -23.36
N PHE A 87 -5.66 18.55 -22.15
CA PHE A 87 -6.37 17.51 -21.40
C PHE A 87 -7.67 18.03 -20.77
N ASN A 88 -8.70 17.18 -20.70
CA ASN A 88 -10.06 17.49 -20.23
C ASN A 88 -10.55 16.52 -19.14
N ASP A 89 -9.67 15.63 -18.66
CA ASP A 89 -9.92 14.70 -17.56
C ASP A 89 -9.65 15.33 -16.19
#